data_AF-K1RTL3-F1
#
_entry.id   AF-K1RTL3-F1
#
_cell.length_a   1.000
_cell.length_b   1.000
_cell.length_c   1.000
_cell.angle_alpha   90.00
_cell.angle_beta   90.00
_cell.angle_gamma   90.00
#
_symmetry.space_group_name_H-M   'P 1'
#
loop_
_entity.id
_entity.type
_entity.pdbx_description
1 polymer ?
#
loop_
_entity_poly.entity_id
_entity_poly.type
_entity_poly.pdbx_seq_one_letter_code
_entity_poly.pdbx_strand_id
1 'polypeptide(L)'
;AVYAKKYGVEYDVSFSEQKPSTDTVAADMENKPFRDKGKLLFRPGGHGALIENLNDLDADVIFIKNIDNVVPDRLKEDTVTYKKLIAGVLVTLQKQVFEYLELLDGGKYTHAQLEEIIRFLQQTLCCRKLDIKDLEDADLVIYLRKKLNRPMRVCGMVKNVGEPGGGPFLAYNADGTVSLLNFGKFSD
;
A
#
# COMPACT_ATOMS: atom_id res chain seq x y z
N ALA A 1 -21.22 20.29 -10.87
CA ALA A 1 -21.43 21.74 -10.62
C ALA A 1 -21.91 22.08 -9.20
N VAL A 2 -23.04 21.53 -8.71
CA VAL A 2 -23.62 21.90 -7.40
C VAL A 2 -22.68 21.60 -6.22
N TYR A 3 -22.11 20.40 -6.15
CA TYR A 3 -21.22 20.02 -5.05
C TYR A 3 -19.86 20.75 -5.06
N ALA A 4 -19.31 21.02 -6.26
CA ALA A 4 -18.05 21.77 -6.42
C ALA A 4 -18.17 23.16 -5.77
N LYS A 5 -19.26 23.87 -6.09
CA LYS A 5 -19.57 25.17 -5.49
C LYS A 5 -19.84 25.08 -3.98
N LYS A 6 -20.55 24.05 -3.53
CA LYS A 6 -20.87 23.84 -2.10
C LYS A 6 -19.60 23.67 -1.25
N TYR A 7 -18.60 22.96 -1.76
CA TYR A 7 -17.39 22.63 -1.02
C TYR A 7 -16.18 23.49 -1.39
N GLY A 8 -16.31 24.39 -2.38
CA GLY A 8 -15.22 25.26 -2.81
C GLY A 8 -14.05 24.49 -3.43
N VAL A 9 -14.34 23.40 -4.15
CA VAL A 9 -13.33 22.54 -4.77
C VAL A 9 -13.63 22.33 -6.24
N GLU A 10 -12.58 22.09 -7.02
CA GLU A 10 -12.68 21.58 -8.37
C GLU A 10 -12.57 20.05 -8.33
N TYR A 11 -13.37 19.38 -9.16
CA TYR A 11 -13.32 17.93 -9.29
C TYR A 11 -12.88 17.59 -10.69
N ASP A 12 -11.77 16.87 -10.81
CA ASP A 12 -11.43 16.12 -12.02
C ASP A 12 -11.99 14.71 -11.87
N VAL A 13 -12.90 14.33 -12.76
CA VAL A 13 -13.59 13.04 -12.71
C VAL A 13 -13.41 12.36 -14.06
N SER A 14 -12.60 11.31 -14.05
CA SER A 14 -12.35 10.45 -15.19
C SER A 14 -12.58 8.99 -14.82
N PHE A 15 -12.66 8.14 -15.83
CA PHE A 15 -12.72 6.70 -15.67
C PHE A 15 -11.36 6.10 -16.02
N SER A 16 -10.94 5.11 -15.24
CA SER A 16 -9.76 4.30 -15.53
C SER A 16 -10.22 2.87 -15.72
N GLU A 17 -9.95 2.31 -16.90
CA GLU A 17 -10.26 0.92 -17.22
C GLU A 17 -9.01 0.07 -17.05
N GLN A 18 -9.19 -1.20 -16.70
CA GLN A 18 -8.08 -2.15 -16.65
C GLN A 18 -7.41 -2.24 -18.02
N LYS A 19 -6.07 -2.08 -18.06
CA LYS A 19 -5.30 -2.18 -19.29
C LYS A 19 -5.39 -3.62 -19.86
N PRO A 20 -5.74 -3.83 -21.14
CA PRO A 20 -5.80 -5.19 -21.72
C PRO A 20 -4.48 -5.96 -21.65
N SER A 21 -3.34 -5.26 -21.53
CA SER A 21 -2.02 -5.86 -21.34
C SER A 21 -1.87 -6.62 -20.01
N THR A 22 -2.74 -6.38 -19.03
CA THR A 22 -2.75 -7.10 -17.76
C THR A 22 -3.69 -8.31 -17.79
N ASP A 23 -4.28 -8.64 -18.94
CA ASP A 23 -5.13 -9.81 -19.04
C ASP A 23 -4.30 -11.10 -18.96
N THR A 24 -4.80 -12.05 -18.18
CA THR A 24 -4.16 -13.34 -17.98
C THR A 24 -4.75 -14.38 -18.91
N VAL A 25 -3.91 -15.32 -19.35
CA VAL A 25 -4.36 -16.45 -20.16
C VAL A 25 -5.24 -17.34 -19.29
N ALA A 26 -6.47 -17.60 -19.73
CA ALA A 26 -7.35 -18.55 -19.06
C ALA A 26 -6.74 -19.95 -19.15
N ALA A 27 -6.82 -20.73 -18.07
CA ALA A 27 -6.39 -22.12 -18.05
C ALA A 27 -7.59 -23.07 -18.06
N ASP A 28 -7.44 -24.24 -18.70
CA ASP A 28 -8.37 -25.36 -18.55
C ASP A 28 -8.16 -26.10 -17.22
N MET A 29 -8.93 -27.15 -16.98
CA MET A 29 -8.88 -27.93 -15.74
C MET A 29 -7.55 -28.69 -15.58
N GLU A 30 -6.80 -28.86 -16.68
CA GLU A 30 -5.48 -29.46 -16.74
C GLU A 30 -4.35 -28.42 -16.64
N ASN A 31 -4.67 -27.16 -16.32
CA ASN A 31 -3.74 -26.04 -16.21
C ASN A 31 -2.99 -25.73 -17.53
N LYS A 32 -3.61 -26.01 -18.68
CA LYS A 32 -3.09 -25.64 -20.01
C LYS A 32 -3.80 -24.39 -20.54
N PRO A 33 -3.17 -23.61 -21.43
CA PRO A 33 -3.79 -22.44 -22.05
C PRO A 33 -5.13 -22.79 -22.73
N PHE A 34 -6.21 -22.24 -22.21
CA PHE A 34 -7.56 -22.44 -22.74
C PHE A 34 -7.70 -21.74 -24.10
N ARG A 35 -8.30 -22.45 -25.05
CA ARG A 35 -8.54 -21.96 -26.41
C ARG A 35 -10.02 -22.02 -26.74
N ASP A 36 -10.58 -20.89 -27.17
CA ASP A 36 -11.91 -20.84 -27.78
C ASP A 36 -11.76 -20.67 -29.29
N LYS A 37 -12.36 -21.58 -30.07
CA LYS A 37 -12.28 -21.62 -31.55
C LYS A 37 -10.84 -21.45 -32.09
N GLY A 38 -9.86 -22.06 -31.41
CA GLY A 38 -8.45 -22.02 -31.78
C GLY A 38 -7.67 -20.79 -31.29
N LYS A 39 -8.33 -19.75 -30.77
CA LYS A 39 -7.68 -18.55 -30.20
C LYS A 39 -7.52 -18.70 -28.69
N LEU A 40 -6.42 -18.16 -28.14
CA LEU A 40 -6.23 -18.08 -26.70
C LEU A 40 -7.32 -17.17 -26.09
N LEU A 41 -7.92 -17.62 -24.99
CA LEU A 41 -8.85 -16.81 -24.23
C LEU A 41 -8.10 -16.07 -23.12
N PHE A 42 -8.31 -14.77 -23.07
CA PHE A 42 -7.78 -13.89 -22.04
C PHE A 42 -8.90 -13.47 -21.08
N ARG A 43 -8.57 -13.34 -19.80
CA ARG A 43 -9.47 -12.86 -18.76
C ARG A 43 -8.82 -11.70 -18.02
N PRO A 44 -9.60 -10.77 -17.46
CA PRO A 44 -9.04 -9.73 -16.61
C PRO A 44 -8.21 -10.33 -15.47
N GLY A 45 -6.94 -9.90 -15.34
CA GLY A 45 -5.98 -10.39 -14.35
C GLY A 45 -6.28 -10.13 -12.87
N GLY A 46 -7.52 -9.75 -12.53
CA GLY A 46 -7.96 -9.47 -11.17
C GLY A 46 -7.41 -8.15 -10.59
N HIS A 47 -7.52 -7.98 -9.27
CA HIS A 47 -7.20 -6.72 -8.57
C HIS A 47 -5.76 -6.23 -8.75
N GLY A 48 -4.81 -7.10 -9.10
CA GLY A 48 -3.42 -6.72 -9.37
C GLY A 48 -3.27 -5.76 -10.56
N ALA A 49 -4.25 -5.75 -11.47
CA ALA A 49 -4.28 -4.81 -12.59
C ALA A 49 -4.38 -3.34 -12.15
N LEU A 50 -4.91 -3.08 -10.95
CA LEU A 50 -5.01 -1.73 -10.39
C LEU A 50 -3.64 -1.05 -10.23
N ILE A 51 -2.56 -1.82 -10.02
CA ILE A 51 -1.21 -1.25 -9.82
C ILE A 51 -0.79 -0.42 -11.04
N GLU A 52 -1.05 -0.94 -12.25
CA GLU A 52 -0.71 -0.24 -13.49
C GLU A 52 -1.51 1.06 -13.64
N ASN A 53 -2.78 1.06 -13.22
CA ASN A 53 -3.61 2.27 -13.22
C ASN A 53 -3.16 3.28 -12.16
N LEU A 54 -2.72 2.81 -10.99
CA LEU A 54 -2.18 3.67 -9.93
C LEU A 54 -0.87 4.35 -10.32
N ASN A 55 -0.01 3.65 -11.08
CA ASN A 55 1.25 4.20 -11.58
C ASN A 55 1.06 5.33 -12.60
N ASP A 56 -0.10 5.40 -13.26
CA ASP A 56 -0.43 6.47 -14.20
C ASP A 56 -0.97 7.74 -13.50
N LEU A 57 -1.25 7.68 -12.19
CA LEU A 57 -1.78 8.80 -11.43
C LEU A 57 -0.66 9.69 -10.91
N ASP A 58 -0.75 10.99 -11.20
CA ASP A 58 0.09 12.01 -10.59
C ASP A 58 -0.60 12.58 -9.34
N ALA A 59 -0.34 11.97 -8.18
CA ALA A 59 -0.96 12.36 -6.92
C ALA A 59 -0.08 12.00 -5.71
N ASP A 60 -0.06 12.88 -4.70
CA ASP A 60 0.68 12.64 -3.44
C ASP A 60 -0.02 11.62 -2.54
N VAL A 61 -1.35 11.62 -2.51
CA VAL A 61 -2.17 10.78 -1.64
C VAL A 61 -3.36 10.23 -2.41
N ILE A 62 -3.49 8.90 -2.40
CA ILE A 62 -4.56 8.19 -3.11
C ILE A 62 -5.46 7.47 -2.10
N PHE A 63 -6.76 7.76 -2.15
CA PHE A 63 -7.77 7.01 -1.39
C PHE A 63 -8.41 5.95 -2.27
N ILE A 64 -8.21 4.67 -1.92
CA ILE A 64 -8.80 3.53 -2.64
C ILE A 64 -9.99 3.00 -1.85
N LYS A 65 -11.11 2.75 -2.54
CA LYS A 65 -12.33 2.22 -1.93
C LYS A 65 -13.08 1.33 -2.91
N ASN A 66 -13.55 0.18 -2.43
CA ASN A 66 -14.43 -0.68 -3.22
C ASN A 66 -15.81 -0.02 -3.42
N ILE A 67 -16.44 -0.30 -4.57
CA ILE A 67 -17.74 0.24 -4.92
C ILE A 67 -18.84 -0.19 -3.93
N ASP A 68 -18.72 -1.38 -3.34
CA ASP A 68 -19.68 -1.92 -2.38
C ASP A 68 -19.64 -1.19 -1.03
N ASN A 69 -18.58 -0.46 -0.74
CA ASN A 69 -18.40 0.21 0.55
C ASN A 69 -19.05 1.62 0.57
N VAL A 70 -19.88 1.99 -0.41
CA VAL A 70 -20.54 3.31 -0.46
C VAL A 70 -21.68 3.40 0.56
N VAL A 71 -21.62 4.39 1.45
CA VAL A 71 -22.60 4.61 2.52
C VAL A 71 -23.57 5.75 2.17
N PRO A 72 -24.81 5.74 2.70
CA PRO A 72 -25.75 6.85 2.57
C PRO A 72 -25.19 8.17 3.11
N ASP A 73 -25.70 9.31 2.61
CA ASP A 73 -25.21 10.65 2.95
C ASP A 73 -25.10 10.92 4.46
N ARG A 74 -26.06 10.44 5.24
CA ARG A 74 -26.08 10.59 6.70
C ARG A 74 -24.90 9.93 7.43
N LEU A 75 -24.23 8.95 6.81
CA LEU A 75 -23.08 8.23 7.38
C LEU A 75 -21.74 8.66 6.76
N LYS A 76 -21.77 9.63 5.83
CA LYS A 76 -20.54 10.11 5.18
C LYS A 76 -19.63 10.89 6.12
N GLU A 77 -20.18 11.56 7.13
CA GLU A 77 -19.41 12.37 8.06
C GLU A 77 -18.35 11.53 8.81
N ASP A 78 -18.75 10.40 9.41
CA ASP A 78 -17.82 9.47 10.05
C ASP A 78 -16.76 8.97 9.08
N THR A 79 -17.17 8.61 7.86
CA THR A 79 -16.25 8.16 6.81
C THR A 79 -15.20 9.24 6.47
N VAL A 80 -15.60 10.51 6.42
CA VAL A 80 -14.69 11.64 6.16
C VAL A 80 -13.73 11.83 7.33
N THR A 81 -14.21 11.76 8.57
CA THR A 81 -13.38 11.87 9.77
C THR A 81 -12.29 10.80 9.81
N TYR A 82 -12.65 9.53 9.62
CA TYR A 82 -11.67 8.45 9.60
C TYR A 82 -10.70 8.50 8.41
N LYS A 83 -11.16 8.95 7.23
CA LYS A 83 -10.27 9.19 6.09
C LYS A 83 -9.22 10.25 6.41
N LYS A 84 -9.62 11.36 7.03
CA LYS A 84 -8.68 12.41 7.46
C LYS A 84 -7.71 11.88 8.50
N LEU A 85 -8.17 11.07 9.45
CA LEU A 85 -7.32 10.47 10.47
C LEU A 85 -6.27 9.54 9.84
N ILE A 86 -6.69 8.60 8.99
CA ILE A 86 -5.78 7.67 8.30
C ILE A 86 -4.78 8.43 7.42
N ALA A 87 -5.24 9.47 6.71
CA ALA A 87 -4.35 10.32 5.92
C ALA A 87 -3.36 11.10 6.78
N GLY A 88 -3.78 11.58 7.96
CA GLY A 88 -2.88 12.21 8.94
C GLY A 88 -1.79 11.26 9.41
N VAL A 89 -2.14 9.99 9.69
CA VAL A 89 -1.16 8.93 10.00
C VAL A 89 -0.21 8.70 8.83
N LEU A 90 -0.73 8.56 7.61
CA LEU A 90 0.07 8.37 6.40
C LEU A 90 1.08 9.51 6.21
N VAL A 91 0.63 10.76 6.22
CA VAL A 91 1.48 11.95 6.01
C VAL A 91 2.51 12.09 7.12
N THR A 92 2.15 11.82 8.37
CA THR A 92 3.09 11.87 9.50
C THR A 92 4.21 10.86 9.35
N LEU A 93 3.87 9.61 9.02
CA LEU A 93 4.85 8.54 8.83
C LEU A 93 5.70 8.78 7.57
N GLN A 94 5.10 9.27 6.48
CA GLN A 94 5.82 9.61 5.26
C GLN A 94 6.85 10.71 5.51
N LYS A 95 6.48 11.76 6.25
CA LYS A 95 7.42 12.84 6.60
C LYS A 95 8.63 12.29 7.37
N GLN A 96 8.38 11.44 8.37
CA GLN A 96 9.45 10.80 9.14
C GLN A 96 10.33 9.90 8.26
N VAL A 97 9.74 9.17 7.31
CA VAL A 97 10.50 8.38 6.31
C VAL A 97 11.40 9.28 5.46
N PHE A 98 10.91 10.44 5.01
CA PHE A 98 11.70 11.37 4.21
C PHE A 98 12.87 11.97 4.99
N GLU A 99 12.66 12.35 6.26
CA GLU A 99 13.74 12.82 7.14
C GLU A 99 14.84 11.75 7.31
N TYR A 100 14.46 10.47 7.44
CA TYR A 100 15.43 9.37 7.49
C TYR A 100 16.13 9.13 6.15
N LEU A 101 15.43 9.24 5.02
CA LEU A 101 16.06 9.10 3.70
C LEU A 101 17.08 10.22 3.45
N GLU A 102 16.75 11.46 3.79
CA GLU A 102 17.68 12.59 3.69
C GLU A 102 18.93 12.38 4.56
N LEU A 103 18.75 11.88 5.80
CA LEU A 103 19.86 11.55 6.70
C LEU A 103 20.78 10.47 6.12
N LEU A 104 20.20 9.38 5.57
CA LEU A 104 20.96 8.28 4.96
C LEU A 104 21.68 8.74 3.68
N ASP A 105 21.01 9.50 2.82
CA ASP A 105 21.56 10.02 1.57
C ASP A 105 22.67 11.06 1.82
N GLY A 106 22.61 11.78 2.95
CA GLY A 106 23.67 12.69 3.39
C GLY A 106 24.96 12.00 3.86
N GLY A 107 24.94 10.69 4.10
CA GLY A 107 26.10 9.88 4.50
C GLY A 107 26.68 10.21 5.88
N LYS A 108 26.04 11.09 6.65
CA LYS A 108 26.49 11.54 7.98
C LYS A 108 25.46 11.15 9.03
N TYR A 109 25.58 9.94 9.54
CA TYR A 109 24.71 9.38 10.57
C TYR A 109 25.54 8.71 11.66
N THR A 110 24.96 8.67 12.86
CA THR A 110 25.50 7.96 14.02
C THR A 110 24.90 6.57 14.12
N HIS A 111 25.58 5.67 14.83
CA HIS A 111 25.04 4.33 15.11
C HIS A 111 23.67 4.39 15.81
N ALA A 112 23.49 5.33 16.75
CA ALA A 112 22.21 5.54 17.43
C ALA A 112 21.06 5.92 16.47
N GLN A 113 21.34 6.73 15.45
CA GLN A 113 20.35 7.06 14.42
C GLN A 113 20.01 5.84 13.55
N LEU A 114 20.99 4.98 13.23
CA LEU A 114 20.71 3.73 12.52
C LEU A 114 19.83 2.80 13.35
N GLU A 115 20.10 2.65 14.65
CA GLU A 115 19.25 1.87 15.55
C GLU A 115 17.82 2.43 15.66
N GLU A 116 17.67 3.75 15.68
CA GLU A 116 16.37 4.42 15.65
C GLU A 116 15.60 4.07 14.36
N ILE A 117 16.24 4.18 13.20
CA ILE A 117 15.64 3.85 11.90
C ILE A 117 15.25 2.36 11.84
N ILE A 118 16.10 1.46 12.34
CA ILE A 118 15.78 0.03 12.44
C ILE A 118 14.53 -0.18 13.31
N ARG A 119 14.47 0.48 14.47
CA ARG A 119 13.33 0.38 15.38
C ARG A 119 12.06 0.90 14.72
N PHE A 120 12.13 2.04 14.04
CA PHE A 120 11.02 2.60 13.28
C PHE A 120 10.53 1.63 12.20
N LEU A 121 11.43 1.04 11.41
CA LEU A 121 11.08 0.07 10.38
C LEU A 121 10.39 -1.17 10.97
N GLN A 122 10.88 -1.70 12.08
CA GLN A 122 10.41 -2.94 12.69
C GLN A 122 9.13 -2.79 13.52
N GLN A 123 9.02 -1.69 14.27
CA GLN A 123 7.95 -1.46 15.24
C GLN A 123 6.84 -0.58 14.66
N THR A 124 7.22 0.45 13.90
CA THR A 124 6.25 1.38 13.31
C THR A 124 5.81 0.90 11.95
N LEU A 125 6.70 0.51 11.04
CA LEU A 125 6.29 0.02 9.71
C LEU A 125 6.05 -1.49 9.66
N CYS A 126 6.22 -2.19 10.78
CA CYS A 126 6.03 -3.65 10.90
C CYS A 126 6.76 -4.47 9.81
N CYS A 127 7.97 -4.03 9.41
CA CYS A 127 8.82 -4.74 8.46
C CYS A 127 10.06 -5.27 9.18
N ARG A 128 10.19 -6.60 9.24
CA ARG A 128 11.26 -7.28 9.98
C ARG A 128 12.17 -8.07 9.05
N LYS A 129 13.45 -8.04 9.35
CA LYS A 129 14.49 -8.89 8.76
C LYS A 129 15.22 -9.59 9.92
N LEU A 130 15.25 -10.92 9.91
CA LEU A 130 15.73 -11.72 11.04
C LEU A 130 17.24 -11.56 11.25
N ASP A 131 17.98 -11.50 10.15
CA ASP A 131 19.43 -11.39 10.00
C ASP A 131 19.90 -9.92 9.86
N ILE A 132 19.09 -8.93 10.26
CA ILE A 132 19.46 -7.52 10.11
C ILE A 132 20.72 -7.13 10.89
N LYS A 133 20.99 -7.84 11.98
CA LYS A 133 22.14 -7.61 12.87
C LYS A 133 23.45 -8.11 12.28
N ASP A 134 23.36 -8.98 11.28
CA ASP A 134 24.53 -9.61 10.64
C ASP A 134 24.98 -8.81 9.40
N LEU A 135 24.28 -7.72 9.06
CA LEU A 135 24.64 -6.83 7.96
C LEU A 135 25.77 -5.89 8.37
N GLU A 136 26.75 -5.72 7.48
CA GLU A 136 27.74 -4.64 7.59
C GLU A 136 27.07 -3.27 7.43
N ASP A 137 27.67 -2.22 7.99
CA ASP A 137 27.09 -0.86 7.99
C ASP A 137 26.72 -0.36 6.58
N ALA A 138 27.55 -0.65 5.57
CA ALA A 138 27.28 -0.27 4.19
C ALA A 138 26.03 -0.98 3.63
N ASP A 139 25.92 -2.30 3.83
CA ASP A 139 24.78 -3.10 3.38
C ASP A 139 23.51 -2.78 4.15
N LEU A 140 23.63 -2.47 5.45
CA LEU A 140 22.54 -2.04 6.30
C LEU A 140 21.92 -0.74 5.78
N VAL A 141 22.73 0.25 5.42
CA VAL A 141 22.25 1.54 4.91
C VAL A 141 21.55 1.37 3.56
N ILE A 142 22.13 0.58 2.65
CA ILE A 142 21.51 0.24 1.37
C ILE A 142 20.15 -0.45 1.60
N TYR A 143 20.11 -1.40 2.54
CA TYR A 143 18.89 -2.10 2.92
C TYR A 143 17.82 -1.16 3.48
N LEU A 144 18.16 -0.32 4.46
CA LEU A 144 17.24 0.62 5.10
C LEU A 144 16.68 1.60 4.07
N ARG A 145 17.54 2.19 3.23
CA ARG A 145 17.14 3.08 2.15
C ARG A 145 16.18 2.39 1.18
N LYS A 146 16.48 1.16 0.76
CA LYS A 146 15.60 0.36 -0.11
C LYS A 146 14.24 0.06 0.52
N LYS A 147 14.16 -0.04 1.85
CA LYS A 147 12.90 -0.32 2.57
C LYS A 147 12.06 0.94 2.78
N LEU A 148 12.71 2.05 3.11
CA LEU A 148 12.09 3.35 3.32
C LEU A 148 11.63 4.00 2.01
N ASN A 149 12.40 3.85 0.93
CA ASN A 149 12.05 4.37 -0.40
C ASN A 149 11.07 3.46 -1.15
N ARG A 150 9.87 3.31 -0.58
CA ARG A 150 8.77 2.52 -1.13
C ARG A 150 7.45 3.28 -0.95
N PRO A 151 6.44 3.05 -1.81
CA PRO A 151 5.10 3.56 -1.57
C PRO A 151 4.59 3.12 -0.20
N MET A 152 4.01 4.05 0.55
CA MET A 152 3.43 3.80 1.86
C MET A 152 1.92 3.61 1.75
N ARG A 153 1.38 2.66 2.52
CA ARG A 153 -0.07 2.41 2.59
C ARG A 153 -0.51 2.33 4.04
N VAL A 154 -1.60 3.00 4.37
CA VAL A 154 -2.32 2.86 5.64
C VAL A 154 -3.75 2.42 5.34
N CYS A 155 -4.20 1.38 6.04
CA CYS A 155 -5.52 0.78 5.89
C CYS A 155 -6.32 0.93 7.19
N GLY A 156 -7.60 1.25 7.09
CA GLY A 156 -8.54 1.01 8.18
C GLY A 156 -8.92 -0.48 8.17
N MET A 157 -8.73 -1.17 9.28
CA MET A 157 -9.11 -2.57 9.44
C MET A 157 -10.23 -2.67 10.49
N VAL A 158 -11.24 -3.49 10.24
CA VAL A 158 -12.25 -3.84 11.25
C VAL A 158 -11.69 -4.97 12.09
N LYS A 159 -11.97 -4.95 13.40
CA LYS A 159 -11.56 -6.04 14.31
C LYS A 159 -12.10 -7.36 13.79
N ASN A 160 -11.21 -8.32 13.56
CA ASN A 160 -11.62 -9.64 13.13
C ASN A 160 -12.36 -10.33 14.29
N VAL A 161 -13.64 -10.66 14.09
CA VAL A 161 -14.50 -11.35 15.05
C VAL A 161 -14.58 -12.87 14.83
N GLY A 162 -13.60 -13.42 14.10
CA GLY A 162 -13.50 -14.87 13.82
C GLY A 162 -13.80 -15.23 12.36
N GLU A 163 -14.05 -14.25 11.50
CA GLU A 163 -14.30 -14.46 10.08
C GLU A 163 -13.00 -14.81 9.34
N PRO A 164 -13.00 -15.90 8.54
CA PRO A 164 -11.85 -16.25 7.72
C PRO A 164 -11.62 -15.16 6.66
N GLY A 165 -10.41 -14.59 6.64
CA GLY A 165 -9.99 -13.63 5.60
C GLY A 165 -9.96 -12.15 5.99
N GLY A 166 -10.51 -11.75 7.14
CA GLY A 166 -10.66 -10.33 7.50
C GLY A 166 -9.50 -9.67 8.27
N GLY A 167 -8.51 -10.45 8.70
CA GLY A 167 -7.41 -9.98 9.56
C GLY A 167 -6.19 -9.44 8.77
N PRO A 168 -5.28 -8.72 9.44
CA PRO A 168 -4.00 -8.36 8.84
C PRO A 168 -3.14 -9.62 8.62
N PHE A 169 -2.52 -9.74 7.43
CA PHE A 169 -1.68 -10.86 7.06
C PHE A 169 -0.20 -10.50 7.09
N LEU A 170 0.64 -11.46 7.48
CA LEU A 170 2.09 -11.37 7.31
C LEU A 170 2.45 -11.93 5.93
N ALA A 171 3.20 -11.13 5.16
CA ALA A 171 3.78 -11.53 3.89
C ALA A 171 5.27 -11.86 4.08
N TYR A 172 5.67 -13.00 3.54
CA TYR A 172 7.06 -13.40 3.41
C TYR A 172 7.57 -12.95 2.04
N ASN A 173 8.52 -12.03 2.05
CA ASN A 173 9.07 -11.46 0.83
C ASN A 173 10.26 -12.27 0.31
N ALA A 174 10.51 -12.20 -0.99
CA ALA A 174 11.64 -12.88 -1.62
C ALA A 174 13.01 -12.43 -1.07
N ASP A 175 13.10 -11.24 -0.47
CA ASP A 175 14.31 -10.72 0.18
C ASP A 175 14.48 -11.20 1.65
N GLY A 176 13.69 -12.20 2.07
CA GLY A 176 13.74 -12.80 3.41
C GLY A 176 13.06 -11.96 4.49
N THR A 177 12.46 -10.81 4.13
CA THR A 177 11.76 -9.97 5.10
C THR A 177 10.32 -10.39 5.32
N VAL A 178 9.84 -10.19 6.55
CA VAL A 178 8.43 -10.36 6.91
C VAL A 178 7.80 -8.98 7.07
N SER A 179 6.73 -8.71 6.32
CA SER A 179 6.03 -7.43 6.37
C SER A 179 4.53 -7.63 6.59
N LEU A 180 3.92 -6.70 7.32
CA LEU A 180 2.47 -6.64 7.43
C LEU A 180 1.88 -6.15 6.10
N LEU A 181 1.06 -6.98 5.43
CA LEU A 181 0.49 -6.62 4.13
C LEU A 181 -0.48 -5.44 4.29
N ASN A 182 -1.33 -5.43 5.32
CA ASN A 182 -2.28 -4.34 5.59
C ASN A 182 -1.89 -3.61 6.87
N PHE A 183 -1.19 -2.48 6.74
CA PHE A 183 -0.81 -1.67 7.89
C PHE A 183 -1.99 -0.84 8.37
N GLY A 184 -2.55 -1.19 9.54
CA GLY A 184 -3.72 -0.53 10.11
C GLY A 184 -3.96 -1.02 11.53
N LYS A 185 -3.52 -0.26 12.53
CA LYS A 185 -3.79 -0.55 13.94
C LYS A 185 -4.73 0.52 14.48
N PHE A 186 -6.03 0.21 14.48
CA PHE A 186 -7.01 0.92 15.30
C PHE A 186 -7.73 -0.13 16.13
N SER A 187 -7.38 -0.19 17.41
CA SER A 187 -8.26 -0.77 18.42
C SER A 187 -9.19 0.35 18.89
N ASP A 188 -10.48 0.02 19.05
CA ASP A 188 -11.46 0.86 19.72
C ASP A 188 -10.94 1.43 21.06
#